data_AF-A0A2Z2KF01-F1
#
_entry.id   AF-A0A2Z2KF01-F1
#
_cell.length_a   1.000
_cell.length_b   1.000
_cell.length_c   1.000
_cell.angle_alpha   90.00
_cell.angle_beta   90.00
_cell.angle_gamma   90.00
#
_symmetry.space_group_name_H-M   'P 1'
#
loop_
_entity.id
_entity.type
_entity.pdbx_description
1 polymer ?
#
loop_
_entity_poly.entity_id
_entity_poly.type
_entity_poly.pdbx_seq_one_letter_code
_entity_poly.pdbx_strand_id
1 'polypeptide(L)'
;MRDIPLNPRLLQGLTLVSLKLSPAVIAAFGVLLITSIALFTAPYLGMADNGDFFRNIYSNGIYFNLPDYDSKYFGYFVKQYGIYQYFNENGATLDSSQSLFIKLALGINKLLFSSEVFDIRIQAAIYTLLYVIAIYLLIEVITWKMTRKQGLITAAMAIVIFGDTGYTAYFNSFYSESVVMIMMIFVFAAWLSLYRRRYNDYAMLALLVVSSLFLTTSKQQNAPVGMILAVLALTLLWIRRDSIFRILTVISVGLMMFAGIATYLNISKEFVNINQYHAMTRGVLKEASNPESALNTFGINEQYAILKGNIYYEQYGTVDVDSDILDENFYSRYGFGSILKYYLTHPDQLGSILNVAAKSAFSIKPAAMGNYEEAAGKEFRAQSHFFATYSLVKEKLAPKTFGFIVLWMIVICSLYTPSFVRAIKARDYRGMQRMVLILAVMGMGLSGILVSIIGAGDADISKHEFLFTQSFDLVTFLAASSVIKRRWSRRREPAVPKQNNFPAEAQKGVSI
;
A
#
# COMPACT_ATOMS: atom_id res chain seq x y z
N MET A 1 10.72 50.68 -49.34
CA MET A 1 10.59 49.37 -48.65
C MET A 1 9.42 49.52 -47.69
N ARG A 2 8.27 48.94 -48.05
CA ARG A 2 7.02 49.10 -47.29
C ARG A 2 6.89 47.96 -46.30
N ASP A 3 6.71 48.31 -45.03
CA ASP A 3 6.38 47.41 -43.93
C ASP A 3 5.10 46.63 -44.23
N ILE A 4 5.23 45.30 -44.26
CA ILE A 4 4.11 44.38 -44.32
C ILE A 4 3.63 44.17 -42.88
N PRO A 5 2.38 44.56 -42.52
CA PRO A 5 1.87 44.30 -41.19
C PRO A 5 1.59 42.80 -41.03
N LEU A 6 2.37 42.15 -40.16
CA LEU A 6 2.13 40.77 -39.74
C LEU A 6 0.76 40.66 -39.06
N ASN A 7 -0.08 39.79 -39.60
CA ASN A 7 -1.45 39.55 -39.18
C ASN A 7 -1.51 39.08 -37.70
N PRO A 8 -2.24 39.76 -36.80
CA PRO A 8 -2.31 39.42 -35.38
C PRO A 8 -2.95 38.04 -35.09
N ARG A 9 -3.55 37.39 -36.09
CA ARG A 9 -4.07 36.02 -35.97
C ARG A 9 -2.99 34.93 -36.03
N LEU A 10 -1.82 35.20 -36.62
CA LEU A 10 -0.69 34.24 -36.64
C LEU A 10 0.01 34.16 -35.27
N LEU A 11 -0.02 35.24 -34.48
CA LEU A 11 0.44 35.24 -33.09
C LEU A 11 -0.54 34.53 -32.14
N GLN A 12 -1.82 34.41 -32.51
CA GLN A 12 -2.81 33.64 -31.74
C GLN A 12 -2.70 32.11 -31.97
N GLY A 13 -2.10 31.68 -33.10
CA GLY A 13 -1.82 30.26 -33.38
C GLY A 13 -0.64 29.70 -32.59
N LEU A 14 0.29 30.55 -32.13
CA LEU A 14 1.45 30.17 -31.30
C LEU A 14 1.18 30.30 -29.79
N THR A 15 0.03 30.85 -29.39
CA THR A 15 -0.41 30.91 -27.98
C THR A 15 -1.21 29.68 -27.55
N LEU A 16 -0.94 28.51 -28.11
CA LEU A 16 -1.55 27.25 -27.67
C LEU A 16 -0.78 26.53 -26.54
N VAL A 17 0.35 27.08 -26.05
CA VAL A 17 1.10 26.45 -24.94
C VAL A 17 1.57 27.48 -23.91
N SER A 18 0.63 28.09 -23.19
CA SER A 18 0.91 28.56 -21.83
C SER A 18 -0.11 28.03 -20.82
N LEU A 19 -0.62 26.82 -21.05
CA LEU A 19 -1.28 26.04 -20.00
C LEU A 19 -0.26 25.82 -18.89
N LYS A 20 -0.31 26.66 -17.84
CA LYS A 20 0.48 26.49 -16.64
C LYS A 20 -0.07 25.27 -15.90
N LEU A 21 0.29 24.06 -16.36
CA LEU A 21 -0.10 22.80 -15.73
C LEU A 21 0.29 22.81 -14.26
N SER A 22 -0.63 22.37 -13.41
CA SER A 22 -0.35 22.24 -11.97
C SER A 22 0.69 21.12 -11.76
N PRO A 23 1.50 21.20 -10.68
CA PRO A 23 2.41 20.11 -10.35
C PRO A 23 1.73 18.75 -10.22
N ALA A 24 0.47 18.72 -9.77
CA ALA A 24 -0.33 17.50 -9.66
C ALA A 24 -0.64 16.89 -11.03
N VAL A 25 -1.03 17.70 -12.02
CA VAL A 25 -1.26 17.22 -13.39
C VAL A 25 0.05 16.69 -14.00
N ILE A 26 1.17 17.39 -13.78
CA ILE A 26 2.47 16.95 -14.29
C ILE A 26 2.88 15.60 -13.69
N ALA A 27 2.73 15.43 -12.36
CA ALA A 27 3.03 14.16 -11.70
C ALA A 27 2.12 13.03 -12.20
N ALA A 28 0.81 13.26 -12.23
CA ALA A 28 -0.16 12.28 -12.68
C ALA A 28 0.07 11.86 -14.13
N PHE A 29 0.33 12.82 -15.03
CA PHE A 29 0.64 12.55 -16.43
C PHE A 29 1.98 11.82 -16.60
N GLY A 30 3.02 12.22 -15.85
CA GLY A 30 4.31 11.54 -15.89
C GLY A 30 4.21 10.07 -15.47
N VAL A 31 3.50 9.81 -14.36
CA VAL A 31 3.24 8.45 -13.88
C VAL A 31 2.40 7.66 -14.89
N LEU A 32 1.35 8.27 -15.46
CA LEU A 32 0.53 7.66 -16.52
C LEU A 32 1.41 7.25 -17.70
N LEU A 33 2.24 8.16 -18.23
CA LEU A 33 3.08 7.90 -19.39
C LEU A 33 4.03 6.72 -19.14
N ILE A 34 4.75 6.72 -18.01
CA ILE A 34 5.70 5.66 -17.67
C ILE A 34 4.98 4.31 -17.50
N THR A 35 3.87 4.32 -16.77
CA THR A 35 3.05 3.12 -16.52
C THR A 35 2.46 2.58 -17.83
N SER A 36 2.00 3.48 -18.71
CA SER A 36 1.46 3.11 -20.01
C SER A 36 2.51 2.45 -20.90
N ILE A 37 3.73 3.00 -20.93
CA ILE A 37 4.86 2.42 -21.67
C ILE A 37 5.21 1.05 -21.09
N ALA A 38 5.29 0.92 -19.76
CA ALA A 38 5.65 -0.33 -19.10
C ALA A 38 4.64 -1.47 -19.31
N LEU A 39 3.35 -1.18 -19.18
CA LEU A 39 2.31 -2.21 -19.08
C LEU A 39 1.60 -2.53 -20.40
N PHE A 40 1.59 -1.59 -21.34
CA PHE A 40 0.79 -1.69 -22.57
C PHE A 40 1.60 -1.61 -23.86
N THR A 41 2.93 -1.47 -23.77
CA THR A 41 3.83 -1.51 -24.94
C THR A 41 4.75 -2.71 -24.83
N ALA A 42 4.96 -3.43 -25.94
CA ALA A 42 5.85 -4.59 -25.95
C ALA A 42 7.33 -4.16 -25.75
N PRO A 43 8.15 -4.90 -24.97
CA PRO A 43 7.77 -6.09 -24.20
C PRO A 43 6.89 -5.76 -22.99
N TYR A 44 5.74 -6.41 -22.87
CA TYR A 44 4.78 -6.15 -21.80
C TYR A 44 5.35 -6.58 -20.46
N LEU A 45 5.21 -5.71 -19.46
CA LEU A 45 5.67 -5.99 -18.10
C LEU A 45 4.49 -6.37 -17.21
N GLY A 46 4.64 -7.48 -16.49
CA GLY A 46 3.71 -7.94 -15.45
C GLY A 46 4.44 -8.68 -14.35
N MET A 47 3.72 -9.36 -13.46
CA MET A 47 4.34 -10.26 -12.48
C MET A 47 4.02 -11.70 -12.83
N ALA A 48 5.04 -12.56 -12.81
CA ALA A 48 4.85 -14.00 -12.87
C ALA A 48 4.02 -14.50 -11.68
N ASP A 49 3.30 -15.60 -11.87
CA ASP A 49 2.57 -16.27 -10.80
C ASP A 49 3.55 -17.07 -9.92
N ASN A 50 3.36 -17.04 -8.62
CA ASN A 50 4.15 -17.79 -7.64
C ASN A 50 3.38 -18.97 -7.05
N GLY A 51 2.23 -19.31 -7.61
CA GLY A 51 1.30 -20.29 -7.05
C GLY A 51 0.19 -19.67 -6.20
N ASP A 52 -0.04 -18.35 -6.25
CA ASP A 52 -1.14 -17.71 -5.49
C ASP A 52 -2.32 -17.29 -6.38
N PHE A 53 -2.17 -17.23 -7.71
CA PHE A 53 -3.26 -16.72 -8.56
C PHE A 53 -4.51 -17.59 -8.50
N PHE A 54 -4.36 -18.90 -8.27
CA PHE A 54 -5.48 -19.84 -8.14
C PHE A 54 -6.54 -19.38 -7.14
N ARG A 55 -6.12 -18.67 -6.08
CA ARG A 55 -6.97 -18.12 -5.02
C ARG A 55 -8.03 -17.14 -5.53
N ASN A 56 -7.71 -16.43 -6.62
CA ASN A 56 -8.54 -15.35 -7.16
C ASN A 56 -9.09 -15.66 -8.57
N ILE A 57 -8.43 -16.47 -9.38
CA ILE A 57 -8.90 -16.68 -10.76
C ILE A 57 -10.13 -17.58 -10.84
N TYR A 58 -10.11 -18.74 -10.16
CA TYR A 58 -11.16 -19.74 -10.33
C TYR A 58 -12.50 -19.23 -9.78
N SER A 59 -12.49 -18.62 -8.60
CA SER A 59 -13.68 -18.01 -7.98
C SER A 59 -14.28 -16.85 -8.80
N ASN A 60 -13.47 -16.22 -9.67
CA ASN A 60 -13.92 -15.15 -10.57
C ASN A 60 -14.24 -15.63 -11.98
N GLY A 61 -14.23 -16.94 -12.25
CA GLY A 61 -14.61 -17.48 -13.55
C GLY A 61 -13.47 -17.47 -14.58
N ILE A 62 -12.21 -17.43 -14.12
CA ILE A 62 -11.00 -17.44 -14.94
C ILE A 62 -10.19 -18.71 -14.66
N TYR A 63 -9.56 -19.27 -15.68
CA TYR A 63 -8.66 -20.43 -15.55
C TYR A 63 -7.39 -20.28 -16.37
N PHE A 64 -6.37 -21.08 -16.06
CA PHE A 64 -5.13 -21.13 -16.82
C PHE A 64 -5.36 -21.81 -18.17
N ASN A 65 -5.19 -21.07 -19.26
CA ASN A 65 -5.43 -21.55 -20.63
C ASN A 65 -4.11 -21.90 -21.34
N LEU A 66 -3.21 -22.58 -20.64
CA LEU A 66 -1.90 -23.01 -21.16
C LEU A 66 -1.63 -24.46 -20.71
N PRO A 67 -1.33 -25.40 -21.63
CA PRO A 67 -1.05 -26.80 -21.29
C PRO A 67 0.20 -26.96 -20.40
N ASP A 68 1.16 -26.06 -20.54
CA ASP A 68 2.43 -26.05 -19.82
C ASP A 68 2.50 -24.81 -18.91
N TYR A 69 1.43 -24.53 -18.16
CA TYR A 69 1.41 -23.40 -17.23
C TYR A 69 2.41 -23.62 -16.07
N ASP A 70 2.57 -24.86 -15.62
CA ASP A 70 3.41 -25.20 -14.48
C ASP A 70 4.88 -24.86 -14.72
N SER A 71 5.36 -24.98 -15.97
CA SER A 71 6.73 -24.56 -16.34
C SER A 71 6.95 -23.05 -16.31
N LYS A 72 5.88 -22.26 -16.23
CA LYS A 72 5.91 -20.79 -16.23
C LYS A 72 5.86 -20.18 -14.84
N TYR A 73 5.51 -20.96 -13.80
CA TYR A 73 5.53 -20.51 -12.41
C TYR A 73 6.86 -19.86 -12.07
N PHE A 74 6.81 -18.72 -11.38
CA PHE A 74 7.91 -17.83 -11.02
C PHE A 74 8.66 -17.22 -12.21
N GLY A 75 8.69 -17.87 -13.36
CA GLY A 75 9.55 -17.54 -14.49
C GLY A 75 9.05 -16.41 -15.37
N TYR A 76 7.80 -16.51 -15.81
CA TYR A 76 7.28 -15.66 -16.89
C TYR A 76 5.91 -15.08 -16.56
N PHE A 77 5.71 -13.84 -17.01
CA PHE A 77 4.41 -13.19 -16.99
C PHE A 77 3.49 -13.80 -18.05
N VAL A 78 2.26 -14.10 -17.65
CA VAL A 78 1.20 -14.60 -18.54
C VAL A 78 0.15 -13.50 -18.72
N LYS A 79 -0.06 -13.11 -19.98
CA LYS A 79 -0.99 -12.02 -20.33
C LYS A 79 -2.43 -12.46 -20.49
N GLN A 80 -2.65 -13.71 -20.94
CA GLN A 80 -3.96 -14.20 -21.36
C GLN A 80 -4.37 -15.43 -20.57
N TYR A 81 -5.65 -15.46 -20.22
CA TYR A 81 -6.28 -16.51 -19.43
C TYR A 81 -7.60 -16.94 -20.09
N GLY A 82 -8.09 -18.12 -19.74
CA GLY A 82 -9.38 -18.61 -20.23
C GLY A 82 -10.53 -18.12 -19.35
N ILE A 83 -11.70 -17.92 -19.94
CA ILE A 83 -12.95 -17.59 -19.24
C ILE A 83 -13.84 -18.83 -19.24
N TYR A 84 -14.32 -19.26 -18.07
CA TYR A 84 -15.28 -20.36 -18.00
C TYR A 84 -16.56 -20.02 -18.77
N GLN A 85 -16.95 -20.92 -19.68
CA GLN A 85 -18.18 -20.81 -20.47
C GLN A 85 -19.37 -21.55 -19.85
N TYR A 86 -19.09 -22.45 -18.91
CA TYR A 86 -20.08 -23.32 -18.27
C TYR A 86 -20.06 -23.13 -16.75
N PHE A 87 -20.85 -23.94 -16.04
CA PHE A 87 -20.95 -23.88 -14.59
C PHE A 87 -19.57 -23.99 -13.94
N ASN A 88 -19.30 -23.08 -13.00
CA ASN A 88 -18.07 -23.05 -12.25
C ASN A 88 -18.28 -23.75 -10.91
N GLU A 89 -17.71 -24.93 -10.76
CA GLU A 89 -17.74 -25.73 -9.53
C GLU A 89 -16.86 -25.15 -8.41
N ASN A 90 -15.90 -24.28 -8.74
CA ASN A 90 -15.00 -23.61 -7.80
C ASN A 90 -15.65 -22.37 -7.16
N GLY A 91 -16.88 -22.53 -6.65
CA GLY A 91 -17.64 -21.47 -5.99
C GLY A 91 -16.88 -20.84 -4.82
N ALA A 92 -16.72 -19.50 -4.88
CA ALA A 92 -16.12 -18.60 -3.88
C ALA A 92 -15.23 -19.28 -2.81
N THR A 93 -14.04 -19.74 -3.19
CA THR A 93 -13.05 -20.26 -2.24
C THR A 93 -12.51 -19.17 -1.31
N LEU A 94 -12.54 -17.90 -1.73
CA LEU A 94 -12.07 -16.74 -0.97
C LEU A 94 -12.88 -15.46 -1.29
N ASP A 95 -13.35 -14.78 -0.24
CA ASP A 95 -13.98 -13.47 -0.36
C ASP A 95 -12.92 -12.35 -0.28
N SER A 96 -12.66 -11.71 -1.41
CA SER A 96 -11.79 -10.54 -1.50
C SER A 96 -12.47 -9.42 -2.27
N SER A 97 -12.26 -8.18 -1.83
CA SER A 97 -12.73 -7.02 -2.59
C SER A 97 -11.99 -6.83 -3.92
N GLN A 98 -10.83 -7.49 -4.11
CA GLN A 98 -10.15 -7.56 -5.40
C GLN A 98 -11.04 -8.20 -6.48
N SER A 99 -11.88 -9.17 -6.10
CA SER A 99 -12.81 -9.85 -7.01
C SER A 99 -13.78 -8.89 -7.69
N LEU A 100 -14.13 -7.76 -7.05
CA LEU A 100 -14.96 -6.72 -7.67
C LEU A 100 -14.26 -6.06 -8.87
N PHE A 101 -12.95 -5.81 -8.76
CA PHE A 101 -12.15 -5.25 -9.85
C PHE A 101 -11.93 -6.28 -10.97
N ILE A 102 -11.72 -7.55 -10.62
CA ILE A 102 -11.59 -8.64 -11.59
C ILE A 102 -12.90 -8.80 -12.38
N LYS A 103 -14.05 -8.83 -11.71
CA LYS A 103 -15.37 -8.92 -12.36
C LYS A 103 -15.67 -7.72 -13.26
N LEU A 104 -15.30 -6.52 -12.83
CA LEU A 104 -15.39 -5.32 -13.66
C LEU A 104 -14.51 -5.44 -14.92
N ALA A 105 -13.27 -5.89 -14.76
CA ALA A 105 -12.35 -6.12 -15.87
C ALA A 105 -12.88 -7.18 -16.83
N LEU A 106 -13.46 -8.28 -16.32
CA LEU A 106 -14.10 -9.32 -17.12
C LEU A 106 -15.29 -8.79 -17.91
N GLY A 107 -16.15 -7.98 -17.28
CA GLY A 107 -17.27 -7.35 -17.97
C GLY A 107 -16.80 -6.49 -19.14
N ILE A 108 -15.77 -5.67 -18.91
CA ILE A 108 -15.17 -4.83 -19.97
C ILE A 108 -14.49 -5.69 -21.04
N ASN A 109 -13.80 -6.76 -20.65
CA ASN A 109 -13.14 -7.70 -21.58
C ASN A 109 -14.15 -8.37 -22.51
N LYS A 110 -15.27 -8.85 -21.97
CA LYS A 110 -16.34 -9.46 -22.76
C LYS A 110 -16.97 -8.49 -23.75
N LEU A 111 -16.99 -7.19 -23.43
CA LEU A 111 -17.53 -6.15 -24.31
C LEU A 111 -16.55 -5.69 -25.40
N LEU A 112 -15.25 -5.62 -25.09
CA LEU A 112 -14.26 -4.97 -25.95
C LEU A 112 -13.26 -5.93 -26.63
N PHE A 113 -13.09 -7.15 -26.12
CA PHE A 113 -12.03 -8.06 -26.55
C PHE A 113 -12.54 -9.46 -26.90
N SER A 114 -12.95 -10.27 -25.92
CA SER A 114 -13.40 -11.64 -26.15
C SER A 114 -14.28 -12.16 -25.01
N SER A 115 -15.25 -13.00 -25.33
CA SER A 115 -16.06 -13.74 -24.35
C SER A 115 -15.36 -14.97 -23.77
N GLU A 116 -14.30 -15.45 -24.43
CA GLU A 116 -13.60 -16.71 -24.12
C GLU A 116 -12.20 -16.49 -23.55
N VAL A 117 -11.52 -15.42 -23.96
CA VAL A 117 -10.15 -15.11 -23.54
C VAL A 117 -10.13 -13.83 -22.73
N PHE A 118 -9.59 -13.89 -21.52
CA PHE A 118 -9.37 -12.73 -20.66
C PHE A 118 -7.96 -12.18 -20.86
N ASP A 119 -7.85 -10.90 -21.22
CA ASP A 119 -6.58 -10.18 -21.27
C ASP A 119 -6.38 -9.34 -19.99
N ILE A 120 -5.36 -9.68 -19.21
CA ILE A 120 -5.10 -9.06 -17.91
C ILE A 120 -4.79 -7.56 -18.01
N ARG A 121 -4.40 -7.06 -19.19
CA ARG A 121 -4.13 -5.63 -19.40
C ARG A 121 -5.40 -4.79 -19.22
N ILE A 122 -6.59 -5.34 -19.41
CA ILE A 122 -7.85 -4.62 -19.15
C ILE A 122 -7.98 -4.30 -17.66
N GLN A 123 -7.62 -5.25 -16.80
CA GLN A 123 -7.53 -4.99 -15.35
C GLN A 123 -6.45 -3.94 -15.06
N ALA A 124 -5.29 -4.07 -15.69
CA ALA A 124 -4.21 -3.10 -15.50
C ALA A 124 -4.62 -1.68 -15.93
N ALA A 125 -5.49 -1.52 -16.94
CA ALA A 125 -6.01 -0.23 -17.37
C ALA A 125 -6.90 0.41 -16.30
N ILE A 126 -7.78 -0.37 -15.66
CA ILE A 126 -8.62 0.07 -14.53
C ILE A 126 -7.73 0.52 -13.37
N TYR A 127 -6.75 -0.29 -12.99
CA TYR A 127 -5.81 0.04 -11.93
C TYR A 127 -4.96 1.27 -12.25
N THR A 128 -4.47 1.39 -13.49
CA THR A 128 -3.72 2.57 -13.94
C THR A 128 -4.56 3.84 -13.82
N LEU A 129 -5.83 3.80 -14.25
CA LEU A 129 -6.74 4.94 -14.13
C LEU A 129 -6.94 5.36 -12.67
N LEU A 130 -7.28 4.41 -11.79
CA LEU A 130 -7.48 4.68 -10.37
C LEU A 130 -6.19 5.19 -9.71
N TYR A 131 -5.04 4.61 -10.06
CA TYR A 131 -3.74 5.01 -9.54
C TYR A 131 -3.38 6.44 -9.92
N VAL A 132 -3.57 6.83 -11.18
CA VAL A 132 -3.29 8.20 -11.66
C VAL A 132 -4.19 9.22 -10.96
N ILE A 133 -5.45 8.89 -10.71
CA ILE A 133 -6.36 9.74 -9.92
C ILE A 133 -5.85 9.86 -8.47
N ALA A 134 -5.41 8.76 -7.86
CA ALA A 134 -4.86 8.75 -6.51
C ALA A 134 -3.58 9.60 -6.40
N ILE A 135 -2.66 9.48 -7.36
CA ILE A 135 -1.45 10.28 -7.46
C ILE A 135 -1.78 11.75 -7.67
N TYR A 136 -2.70 12.08 -8.57
CA TYR A 136 -3.15 13.46 -8.76
C TYR A 136 -3.63 14.06 -7.43
N LEU A 137 -4.53 13.35 -6.71
CA LEU A 137 -5.07 13.83 -5.45
C LEU A 137 -3.97 14.01 -4.38
N LEU A 138 -3.06 13.03 -4.26
CA LEU A 138 -1.93 13.06 -3.33
C LEU A 138 -1.01 14.27 -3.57
N ILE A 139 -0.62 14.51 -4.84
CA ILE A 139 0.30 15.59 -5.18
C ILE A 139 -0.38 16.95 -5.08
N GLU A 140 -1.65 17.05 -5.47
CA GLU A 140 -2.45 18.26 -5.34
C GLU A 140 -2.56 18.71 -3.87
N VAL A 141 -2.83 17.77 -2.95
CA VAL A 141 -2.90 18.11 -1.53
C VAL A 141 -1.53 18.41 -0.92
N ILE A 142 -0.47 17.71 -1.30
CA ILE A 142 0.89 17.93 -0.77
C ILE A 142 1.45 19.27 -1.24
N THR A 143 1.31 19.57 -2.54
CA THR A 143 1.82 20.80 -3.17
C THR A 143 0.96 22.02 -2.86
N TRP A 144 -0.16 21.86 -2.14
CA TRP A 144 -0.96 22.97 -1.66
C TRP A 144 -0.12 23.99 -0.86
N LYS A 145 -0.22 25.26 -1.26
CA LYS A 145 0.57 26.39 -0.73
C LYS A 145 2.09 26.20 -0.88
N MET A 146 2.56 25.46 -1.88
CA MET A 146 3.96 25.46 -2.30
C MET A 146 4.12 26.43 -3.48
N THR A 147 5.29 27.07 -3.61
CA THR A 147 5.61 27.82 -4.82
C THR A 147 5.69 26.86 -6.01
N ARG A 148 5.51 27.36 -7.24
CA ARG A 148 5.57 26.51 -8.44
C ARG A 148 6.87 25.70 -8.54
N LYS A 149 8.02 26.32 -8.22
CA LYS A 149 9.32 25.63 -8.22
C LYS A 149 9.35 24.46 -7.23
N GLN A 150 8.91 24.70 -5.99
CA GLN A 150 8.81 23.66 -4.97
C GLN A 150 7.84 22.54 -5.38
N GLY A 151 6.68 22.91 -5.92
CA GLY A 151 5.69 21.97 -6.41
C GLY A 151 6.22 21.09 -7.54
N LEU A 152 6.93 21.67 -8.51
CA LEU A 152 7.55 20.92 -9.62
C LEU A 152 8.63 19.93 -9.13
N ILE A 153 9.42 20.30 -8.12
CA ILE A 153 10.42 19.41 -7.53
C ILE A 153 9.73 18.25 -6.80
N THR A 154 8.67 18.54 -6.05
CA THR A 154 7.83 17.50 -5.43
C THR A 154 7.17 16.60 -6.48
N ALA A 155 6.71 17.15 -7.60
CA ALA A 155 6.14 16.38 -8.71
C ALA A 155 7.19 15.48 -9.38
N ALA A 156 8.40 15.97 -9.63
CA ALA A 156 9.50 15.17 -10.18
C ALA A 156 9.87 14.01 -9.25
N MET A 157 9.96 14.27 -7.94
CA MET A 157 10.17 13.23 -6.92
C MET A 157 9.04 12.20 -6.91
N ALA A 158 7.79 12.65 -7.05
CA ALA A 158 6.63 11.77 -7.13
C ALA A 158 6.70 10.85 -8.36
N ILE A 159 7.08 11.38 -9.52
CA ILE A 159 7.23 10.59 -10.75
C ILE A 159 8.28 9.50 -10.56
N VAL A 160 9.42 9.81 -9.93
CA VAL A 160 10.48 8.82 -9.68
C VAL A 160 10.05 7.71 -8.72
N ILE A 161 9.29 8.04 -7.68
CA ILE A 161 8.86 7.08 -6.65
C ILE A 161 7.66 6.24 -7.12
N PHE A 162 6.61 6.92 -7.59
CA PHE A 162 5.32 6.30 -7.92
C PHE A 162 5.22 5.87 -9.38
N GLY A 163 6.11 6.35 -10.26
CA GLY A 163 6.25 5.80 -11.62
C GLY A 163 7.08 4.53 -11.67
N ASP A 164 7.68 4.09 -10.55
CA ASP A 164 8.60 2.95 -10.53
C ASP A 164 7.92 1.65 -10.96
N THR A 165 8.47 0.98 -11.98
CA THR A 165 7.91 -0.26 -12.52
C THR A 165 7.95 -1.43 -11.54
N GLY A 166 8.76 -1.32 -10.47
CA GLY A 166 8.65 -2.14 -9.26
C GLY A 166 7.22 -2.30 -8.77
N TYR A 167 6.52 -1.18 -8.69
CA TYR A 167 5.15 -1.09 -8.20
C TYR A 167 4.11 -1.36 -9.27
N THR A 168 4.26 -0.72 -10.43
CA THR A 168 3.19 -0.72 -11.45
C THR A 168 3.09 -2.06 -12.18
N ALA A 169 4.13 -2.89 -12.21
CA ALA A 169 4.09 -4.24 -12.78
C ALA A 169 3.03 -5.14 -12.12
N TYR A 170 2.71 -4.92 -10.84
CA TYR A 170 1.63 -5.65 -10.16
C TYR A 170 0.26 -5.44 -10.80
N PHE A 171 0.03 -4.35 -11.55
CA PHE A 171 -1.26 -4.12 -12.20
C PHE A 171 -1.58 -5.19 -13.26
N ASN A 172 -0.55 -5.71 -13.92
CA ASN A 172 -0.60 -6.88 -14.80
C ASN A 172 -0.35 -8.17 -14.01
N SER A 173 -1.13 -8.39 -12.95
CA SER A 173 -1.10 -9.62 -12.15
C SER A 173 -2.39 -9.79 -11.35
N PHE A 174 -2.65 -10.98 -10.82
CA PHE A 174 -3.76 -11.23 -9.89
C PHE A 174 -3.38 -11.03 -8.42
N TYR A 175 -2.28 -10.33 -8.15
CA TYR A 175 -1.87 -9.93 -6.80
C TYR A 175 -2.71 -8.77 -6.27
N SER A 176 -3.20 -8.93 -5.04
CA SER A 176 -3.96 -7.93 -4.28
C SER A 176 -3.18 -6.64 -4.00
N GLU A 177 -1.86 -6.72 -4.09
CA GLU A 177 -0.86 -5.68 -3.86
C GLU A 177 -1.16 -4.43 -4.71
N SER A 178 -1.74 -4.59 -5.90
CA SER A 178 -2.26 -3.50 -6.75
C SER A 178 -3.36 -2.69 -6.06
N VAL A 179 -4.37 -3.38 -5.51
CA VAL A 179 -5.50 -2.75 -4.81
C VAL A 179 -5.01 -2.13 -3.51
N VAL A 180 -4.18 -2.85 -2.76
CA VAL A 180 -3.53 -2.32 -1.54
C VAL A 180 -2.83 -1.02 -1.86
N MET A 181 -2.04 -0.99 -2.94
CA MET A 181 -1.30 0.19 -3.34
C MET A 181 -2.20 1.39 -3.60
N ILE A 182 -3.18 1.23 -4.49
CA ILE A 182 -4.06 2.31 -4.92
C ILE A 182 -4.88 2.83 -3.73
N MET A 183 -5.49 1.92 -2.96
CA MET A 183 -6.37 2.29 -1.85
C MET A 183 -5.60 2.97 -0.71
N MET A 184 -4.36 2.56 -0.44
CA MET A 184 -3.53 3.20 0.56
C MET A 184 -3.17 4.63 0.19
N ILE A 185 -2.91 4.92 -1.09
CA ILE A 185 -2.69 6.29 -1.57
C ILE A 185 -3.96 7.13 -1.42
N PHE A 186 -5.13 6.57 -1.73
CA PHE A 186 -6.40 7.27 -1.50
C PHE A 186 -6.66 7.55 -0.02
N VAL A 187 -6.44 6.59 0.88
CA VAL A 187 -6.53 6.78 2.35
C VAL A 187 -5.61 7.93 2.78
N PHE A 188 -4.35 7.90 2.34
CA PHE A 188 -3.36 8.93 2.66
C PHE A 188 -3.77 10.31 2.15
N ALA A 189 -4.17 10.40 0.88
CA ALA A 189 -4.55 11.64 0.22
C ALA A 189 -5.86 12.23 0.79
N ALA A 190 -6.85 11.39 1.09
CA ALA A 190 -8.12 11.79 1.69
C ALA A 190 -7.92 12.33 3.10
N TRP A 191 -7.17 11.62 3.96
CA TRP A 191 -6.88 12.08 5.32
C TRP A 191 -6.06 13.37 5.31
N LEU A 192 -5.04 13.46 4.45
CA LEU A 192 -4.25 14.68 4.31
C LEU A 192 -5.09 15.86 3.77
N SER A 193 -6.11 15.59 2.96
CA SER A 193 -7.06 16.59 2.46
C SER A 193 -7.99 17.11 3.55
N LEU A 194 -8.44 16.22 4.46
CA LEU A 194 -9.18 16.60 5.68
C LEU A 194 -8.34 17.50 6.59
N TYR A 195 -7.06 17.17 6.76
CA TYR A 195 -6.11 18.03 7.49
C TYR A 195 -6.01 19.42 6.87
N ARG A 196 -5.76 19.51 5.55
CA ARG A 196 -5.50 20.79 4.88
C ARG A 196 -6.76 21.59 4.53
N ARG A 197 -7.95 21.01 4.72
CA ARG A 197 -9.26 21.59 4.33
C ARG A 197 -9.25 22.04 2.85
N ARG A 198 -8.68 21.20 1.98
CA ARG A 198 -8.51 21.52 0.54
C ARG A 198 -9.76 21.21 -0.28
N TYR A 199 -10.46 20.15 0.11
CA TYR A 199 -11.66 19.63 -0.53
C TYR A 199 -12.81 19.55 0.46
N ASN A 200 -14.00 19.20 -0.02
CA ASN A 200 -15.16 18.99 0.82
C ASN A 200 -14.90 17.86 1.83
N ASP A 201 -15.05 18.17 3.13
CA ASP A 201 -14.74 17.22 4.20
C ASP A 201 -15.63 15.95 4.12
N TYR A 202 -16.90 16.05 3.70
CA TYR A 202 -17.78 14.88 3.56
C TYR A 202 -17.32 13.97 2.43
N ALA A 203 -16.92 14.54 1.28
CA ALA A 203 -16.40 13.78 0.16
C ALA A 203 -15.08 13.07 0.51
N MET A 204 -14.20 13.75 1.26
CA MET A 204 -12.93 13.15 1.71
C MET A 204 -13.15 12.09 2.80
N LEU A 205 -14.14 12.25 3.67
CA LEU A 205 -14.54 11.20 4.60
C LEU A 205 -15.09 9.97 3.86
N ALA A 206 -15.96 10.16 2.86
CA ALA A 206 -16.46 9.07 2.03
C ALA A 206 -15.34 8.36 1.29
N LEU A 207 -14.41 9.09 0.67
CA LEU A 207 -13.25 8.52 -0.01
C LEU A 207 -12.36 7.73 0.97
N LEU A 208 -12.13 8.26 2.18
CA LEU A 208 -11.37 7.59 3.23
C LEU A 208 -12.01 6.25 3.60
N VAL A 209 -13.33 6.22 3.81
CA VAL A 209 -14.07 5.01 4.19
C VAL A 209 -14.08 3.99 3.07
N VAL A 210 -14.45 4.39 1.85
CA VAL A 210 -14.50 3.47 0.71
C VAL A 210 -13.13 2.84 0.48
N SER A 211 -12.08 3.67 0.48
CA SER A 211 -10.71 3.19 0.27
C SER A 211 -10.23 2.30 1.43
N SER A 212 -10.57 2.62 2.67
CA SER A 212 -10.18 1.78 3.82
C SER A 212 -10.90 0.44 3.85
N LEU A 213 -12.18 0.39 3.45
CA LEU A 213 -12.93 -0.85 3.30
C LEU A 213 -12.29 -1.75 2.23
N PHE A 214 -12.03 -1.21 1.03
CA PHE A 214 -11.36 -1.95 -0.04
C PHE A 214 -9.95 -2.42 0.38
N LEU A 215 -9.17 -1.55 1.03
CA LEU A 215 -7.84 -1.88 1.52
C LEU A 215 -7.88 -3.04 2.52
N THR A 216 -8.77 -2.97 3.52
CA THR A 216 -8.88 -3.97 4.59
C THR A 216 -9.34 -5.32 4.05
N THR A 217 -10.34 -5.32 3.16
CA THR A 217 -10.98 -6.53 2.62
C THR A 217 -10.28 -7.11 1.38
N SER A 218 -9.19 -6.49 0.92
CA SER A 218 -8.45 -6.97 -0.27
C SER A 218 -7.64 -8.24 0.00
N LYS A 219 -7.21 -8.43 1.25
CA LYS A 219 -6.43 -9.59 1.70
C LYS A 219 -6.69 -9.82 3.18
N GLN A 220 -6.83 -11.07 3.59
CA GLN A 220 -7.08 -11.44 5.00
C GLN A 220 -6.05 -10.83 5.97
N GLN A 221 -4.80 -10.74 5.54
CA GLN A 221 -3.69 -10.16 6.32
C GLN A 221 -3.81 -8.65 6.57
N ASN A 222 -4.64 -7.95 5.80
CA ASN A 222 -4.91 -6.53 5.99
C ASN A 222 -5.99 -6.28 7.06
N ALA A 223 -6.55 -7.32 7.71
CA ALA A 223 -7.55 -7.14 8.76
C ALA A 223 -7.15 -6.12 9.85
N PRO A 224 -5.89 -6.07 10.36
CA PRO A 224 -5.47 -5.07 11.33
C PRO A 224 -5.50 -3.63 10.82
N VAL A 225 -5.37 -3.42 9.50
CA VAL A 225 -5.38 -2.08 8.89
C VAL A 225 -6.71 -1.37 9.18
N GLY A 226 -7.84 -2.06 9.00
CA GLY A 226 -9.16 -1.51 9.27
C GLY A 226 -9.33 -1.09 10.74
N MET A 227 -8.83 -1.91 11.66
CA MET A 227 -8.86 -1.63 13.11
C MET A 227 -7.99 -0.42 13.48
N ILE A 228 -6.76 -0.34 12.95
CA ILE A 228 -5.84 0.78 13.19
C ILE A 228 -6.42 2.09 12.65
N LEU A 229 -6.95 2.06 11.43
CA LEU A 229 -7.61 3.22 10.82
C LEU A 229 -8.82 3.65 11.64
N ALA A 230 -9.67 2.71 12.09
CA ALA A 230 -10.83 3.00 12.92
C ALA A 230 -10.46 3.74 14.22
N VAL A 231 -9.50 3.21 14.97
CA VAL A 231 -9.05 3.80 16.25
C VAL A 231 -8.51 5.21 16.04
N LEU A 232 -7.65 5.42 15.04
CA LEU A 232 -7.04 6.72 14.80
C LEU A 232 -8.00 7.72 14.13
N ALA A 233 -8.96 7.23 13.34
CA ALA A 233 -9.99 8.04 12.72
C ALA A 233 -11.02 8.59 13.72
N LEU A 234 -11.10 8.07 14.95
CA LEU A 234 -11.85 8.71 16.04
C LEU A 234 -11.43 10.18 16.23
N THR A 235 -10.16 10.49 15.97
CA THR A 235 -9.67 11.87 16.07
C THR A 235 -10.30 12.84 15.05
N LEU A 236 -10.90 12.32 13.97
CA LEU A 236 -11.58 13.11 12.96
C LEU A 236 -12.89 13.73 13.49
N LEU A 237 -13.48 13.17 14.56
CA LEU A 237 -14.72 13.67 15.18
C LEU A 237 -14.63 15.14 15.61
N TRP A 238 -13.43 15.59 15.97
CA TRP A 238 -13.19 16.93 16.49
C TRP A 238 -12.81 17.96 15.40
N ILE A 239 -12.68 17.54 14.13
CA ILE A 239 -12.34 18.43 13.01
C ILE A 239 -13.48 19.39 12.66
N ARG A 240 -14.73 18.97 12.88
CA ARG A 240 -15.94 19.78 12.69
C ARG A 240 -16.83 19.69 13.93
N ARG A 241 -17.56 20.78 14.20
CA ARG A 241 -18.58 20.82 15.27
C ARG A 241 -19.96 20.36 14.81
N ASP A 242 -20.13 20.21 13.50
CA ASP A 242 -21.39 19.77 12.89
C ASP A 242 -21.78 18.34 13.32
N SER A 243 -23.04 18.18 13.72
CA SER A 243 -23.58 16.91 14.20
C SER A 243 -23.63 15.85 13.10
N ILE A 244 -23.99 16.22 11.87
CA ILE A 244 -24.07 15.29 10.75
C ILE A 244 -22.69 14.69 10.46
N PHE A 245 -21.66 15.54 10.36
CA PHE A 245 -20.29 15.08 10.15
C PHE A 245 -19.80 14.14 11.26
N ARG A 246 -20.15 14.43 12.52
CA ARG A 246 -19.80 13.57 13.65
C ARG A 246 -20.49 12.21 13.57
N ILE A 247 -21.78 12.17 13.28
CA ILE A 247 -22.54 10.92 13.10
C ILE A 247 -21.92 10.10 11.95
N LEU A 248 -21.68 10.72 10.81
CA LEU A 248 -21.04 10.06 9.66
C LEU A 248 -19.65 9.54 10.02
N THR A 249 -18.87 10.27 10.80
CA THR A 249 -17.55 9.82 11.26
C THR A 249 -17.65 8.63 12.21
N VAL A 250 -18.62 8.60 13.13
CA VAL A 250 -18.86 7.44 14.02
C VAL A 250 -19.25 6.21 13.20
N ILE A 251 -20.16 6.35 12.24
CA ILE A 251 -20.56 5.27 11.32
C ILE A 251 -19.33 4.79 10.53
N SER A 252 -18.53 5.72 10.01
CA SER A 252 -17.28 5.43 9.28
C SER A 252 -16.31 4.60 10.12
N VAL A 253 -16.09 4.98 11.38
CA VAL A 253 -15.24 4.24 12.33
C VAL A 253 -15.82 2.85 12.60
N GLY A 254 -17.13 2.76 12.83
CA GLY A 254 -17.81 1.48 13.02
C GLY A 254 -17.66 0.54 11.83
N LEU A 255 -17.83 1.06 10.60
CA LEU A 255 -17.64 0.29 9.36
C LEU A 255 -16.19 -0.17 9.17
N MET A 256 -15.20 0.69 9.45
CA MET A 256 -13.78 0.30 9.36
C MET A 256 -13.40 -0.77 10.39
N MET A 257 -13.90 -0.64 11.63
CA MET A 257 -13.69 -1.64 12.68
C MET A 257 -14.37 -2.96 12.31
N PHE A 258 -15.63 -2.90 11.87
CA PHE A 258 -16.38 -4.07 11.44
C PHE A 258 -15.69 -4.77 10.26
N ALA A 259 -15.22 -4.03 9.25
CA ALA A 259 -14.49 -4.62 8.13
C ALA A 259 -13.20 -5.33 8.57
N GLY A 260 -12.46 -4.75 9.53
CA GLY A 260 -11.28 -5.41 10.11
C GLY A 260 -11.63 -6.72 10.80
N ILE A 261 -12.65 -6.71 11.67
CA ILE A 261 -13.12 -7.89 12.40
C ILE A 261 -13.67 -8.95 11.44
N ALA A 262 -14.55 -8.56 10.51
CA ALA A 262 -15.16 -9.47 9.55
C ALA A 262 -14.10 -10.12 8.65
N THR A 263 -13.10 -9.36 8.19
CA THR A 263 -12.00 -9.90 7.38
C THR A 263 -11.18 -10.93 8.17
N TYR A 264 -10.94 -10.69 9.46
CA TYR A 264 -10.24 -11.64 10.33
C TYR A 264 -11.05 -12.91 10.59
N LEU A 265 -12.37 -12.78 10.80
CA LEU A 265 -13.26 -13.92 11.04
C LEU A 265 -13.50 -14.77 9.79
N ASN A 266 -13.32 -14.21 8.59
CA ASN A 266 -13.46 -14.90 7.32
C ASN A 266 -12.16 -15.58 6.83
N ILE A 267 -11.20 -15.81 7.73
CA ILE A 267 -10.01 -16.62 7.44
C ILE A 267 -10.41 -18.09 7.50
N SER A 268 -10.22 -18.85 6.41
CA SER A 268 -10.57 -20.27 6.38
C SER A 268 -9.67 -21.06 7.33
N LYS A 269 -10.18 -22.17 7.87
CA LYS A 269 -9.40 -23.05 8.76
C LYS A 269 -8.13 -23.57 8.09
N GLU A 270 -8.20 -23.91 6.81
CA GLU A 270 -7.05 -24.34 6.01
C GLU A 270 -5.93 -23.27 6.03
N PHE A 271 -6.27 -22.00 5.76
CA PHE A 271 -5.30 -20.90 5.86
C PHE A 271 -4.79 -20.68 7.28
N VAL A 272 -5.61 -20.91 8.30
CA VAL A 272 -5.15 -20.87 9.69
C VAL A 272 -4.11 -21.96 9.95
N ASN A 273 -4.37 -23.20 9.52
CA ASN A 273 -3.46 -24.33 9.75
C ASN A 273 -2.12 -24.15 9.00
N ILE A 274 -2.15 -23.74 7.73
CA ILE A 274 -0.95 -23.45 6.93
C ILE A 274 -0.08 -22.40 7.65
N ASN A 275 -0.70 -21.29 8.04
CA ASN A 275 -0.02 -20.19 8.71
C ASN A 275 0.52 -20.62 10.07
N GLN A 276 -0.28 -21.30 10.90
CA GLN A 276 0.16 -21.83 12.20
C GLN A 276 1.36 -22.77 12.05
N TYR A 277 1.31 -23.69 11.08
CA TYR A 277 2.41 -24.60 10.79
C TYR A 277 3.70 -23.83 10.52
N HIS A 278 3.68 -22.91 9.56
CA HIS A 278 4.88 -22.11 9.22
C HIS A 278 5.31 -21.21 10.38
N ALA A 279 4.39 -20.63 11.15
CA ALA A 279 4.73 -19.80 12.31
C ALA A 279 5.60 -20.56 13.33
N MET A 280 5.30 -21.85 13.54
CA MET A 280 6.11 -22.72 14.39
C MET A 280 7.37 -23.23 13.68
N THR A 281 7.24 -23.87 12.52
CA THR A 281 8.36 -24.58 11.86
C THR A 281 9.38 -23.65 11.20
N ARG A 282 8.90 -22.58 10.57
CA ARG A 282 9.68 -21.58 9.81
C ARG A 282 9.97 -20.33 10.63
N GLY A 283 9.22 -20.09 11.71
CA GLY A 283 9.48 -19.03 12.68
C GLY A 283 10.21 -19.56 13.90
N VAL A 284 9.45 -20.01 14.91
CA VAL A 284 9.94 -20.34 16.25
C VAL A 284 11.08 -21.37 16.23
N LEU A 285 10.88 -22.55 15.61
CA LEU A 285 11.87 -23.62 15.61
C LEU A 285 13.10 -23.27 14.77
N LYS A 286 12.90 -22.51 13.70
CA LYS A 286 13.98 -22.10 12.81
C LYS A 286 14.97 -21.19 13.54
N GLU A 287 14.46 -20.21 14.26
CA GLU A 287 15.25 -19.22 15.01
C GLU A 287 15.74 -19.73 16.37
N ALA A 288 15.09 -20.76 16.94
CA ALA A 288 15.53 -21.35 18.19
C ALA A 288 16.90 -22.05 18.06
N SER A 289 17.78 -21.74 19.01
CA SER A 289 19.07 -22.43 19.18
C SER A 289 18.89 -23.88 19.60
N ASN A 290 17.92 -24.14 20.49
CA ASN A 290 17.46 -25.48 20.85
C ASN A 290 15.95 -25.61 20.55
N PRO A 291 15.57 -26.26 19.43
CA PRO A 291 14.18 -26.44 19.04
C PRO A 291 13.35 -27.27 20.04
N GLU A 292 13.95 -28.24 20.73
CA GLU A 292 13.27 -29.09 21.71
C GLU A 292 12.81 -28.27 22.92
N SER A 293 13.72 -27.43 23.45
CA SER A 293 13.38 -26.49 24.54
C SER A 293 12.32 -25.47 24.13
N ALA A 294 12.34 -25.02 22.87
CA ALA A 294 11.31 -24.14 22.33
C ALA A 294 9.94 -24.84 22.34
N LEU A 295 9.84 -26.08 21.84
CA LEU A 295 8.60 -26.87 21.85
C LEU A 295 8.08 -27.13 23.27
N ASN A 296 8.97 -27.44 24.20
CA ASN A 296 8.63 -27.67 25.60
C ASN A 296 7.98 -26.42 26.24
N THR A 297 8.39 -25.21 25.84
CA THR A 297 7.76 -23.95 26.28
C THR A 297 6.28 -23.86 25.88
N PHE A 298 5.88 -24.52 24.79
CA PHE A 298 4.49 -24.63 24.34
C PHE A 298 3.80 -25.91 24.83
N GLY A 299 4.48 -26.75 25.61
CA GLY A 299 3.96 -28.07 26.03
C GLY A 299 3.83 -29.06 24.87
N ILE A 300 4.64 -28.90 23.83
CA ILE A 300 4.69 -29.78 22.65
C ILE A 300 5.83 -30.79 22.83
N ASN A 301 5.62 -32.02 22.38
CA ASN A 301 6.62 -33.08 22.43
C ASN A 301 7.87 -32.70 21.59
N GLU A 302 9.05 -32.91 22.16
CA GLU A 302 10.35 -32.58 21.56
C GLU A 302 10.60 -33.29 20.22
N GLN A 303 9.96 -34.45 19.97
CA GLN A 303 10.04 -35.17 18.70
C GLN A 303 9.61 -34.33 17.48
N TYR A 304 8.72 -33.34 17.67
CA TYR A 304 8.31 -32.43 16.61
C TYR A 304 9.43 -31.45 16.19
N ALA A 305 10.59 -31.45 16.85
CA ALA A 305 11.76 -30.69 16.43
C ALA A 305 12.24 -31.08 15.03
N ILE A 306 11.93 -32.30 14.57
CA ILE A 306 12.21 -32.77 13.21
C ILE A 306 11.53 -31.91 12.13
N LEU A 307 10.45 -31.21 12.47
CA LEU A 307 9.71 -30.34 11.55
C LEU A 307 10.39 -28.98 11.34
N LYS A 308 11.52 -28.71 12.00
CA LYS A 308 12.26 -27.45 11.87
C LYS A 308 12.59 -27.17 10.41
N GLY A 309 12.10 -26.04 9.91
CA GLY A 309 12.37 -25.57 8.55
C GLY A 309 11.45 -26.12 7.46
N ASN A 310 10.62 -27.13 7.77
CA ASN A 310 9.66 -27.71 6.84
C ASN A 310 8.59 -26.69 6.43
N ILE A 311 8.11 -26.84 5.20
CA ILE A 311 6.98 -26.07 4.68
C ILE A 311 5.76 -26.97 4.51
N TYR A 312 4.58 -26.41 4.73
CA TYR A 312 3.29 -27.11 4.58
C TYR A 312 3.11 -27.84 3.23
N TYR A 313 3.67 -27.31 2.14
CA TYR A 313 3.53 -27.87 0.79
C TYR A 313 4.69 -28.79 0.36
N GLU A 314 5.45 -29.35 1.30
CA GLU A 314 6.53 -30.29 0.96
C GLU A 314 5.95 -31.59 0.38
N GLN A 315 6.31 -31.89 -0.88
CA GLN A 315 5.84 -33.08 -1.61
C GLN A 315 6.24 -34.40 -0.92
N TYR A 316 7.35 -34.39 -0.18
CA TYR A 316 7.84 -35.54 0.61
C TYR A 316 8.05 -35.13 2.07
N GLY A 317 6.98 -34.63 2.70
CA GLY A 317 6.99 -34.24 4.11
C GLY A 317 7.24 -35.43 5.05
N THR A 318 7.86 -35.15 6.20
CA THR A 318 8.12 -36.16 7.25
C THR A 318 6.85 -36.60 7.98
N VAL A 319 5.78 -35.81 7.92
CA VAL A 319 4.49 -36.05 8.56
C VAL A 319 3.41 -35.49 7.64
N ASP A 320 2.25 -36.15 7.62
CA ASP A 320 1.04 -35.62 6.98
C ASP A 320 0.54 -34.40 7.77
N VAL A 321 0.61 -33.22 7.16
CA VAL A 321 0.32 -31.92 7.78
C VAL A 321 -1.16 -31.74 8.14
N ASP A 322 -2.04 -32.57 7.57
CA ASP A 322 -3.49 -32.57 7.79
C ASP A 322 -3.94 -33.74 8.70
N SER A 323 -2.99 -34.44 9.34
CA SER A 323 -3.30 -35.54 10.24
C SER A 323 -3.89 -35.07 11.58
N ASP A 324 -4.87 -35.83 12.09
CA ASP A 324 -5.48 -35.62 13.41
C ASP A 324 -4.43 -35.56 14.54
N ILE A 325 -3.30 -36.26 14.37
CA ILE A 325 -2.18 -36.28 15.32
C ILE A 325 -1.56 -34.90 15.49
N LEU A 326 -1.35 -34.15 14.40
CA LEU A 326 -0.83 -32.79 14.46
C LEU A 326 -1.88 -31.81 14.99
N ASP A 327 -3.15 -31.97 14.62
CA ASP A 327 -4.25 -31.17 15.16
C ASP A 327 -4.29 -31.24 16.70
N GLU A 328 -4.28 -32.46 17.25
CA GLU A 328 -4.38 -32.66 18.69
C GLU A 328 -3.09 -32.31 19.45
N ASN A 329 -1.92 -32.66 18.93
CA ASN A 329 -0.67 -32.62 19.68
C ASN A 329 0.25 -31.44 19.33
N PHE A 330 0.02 -30.77 18.21
CA PHE A 330 0.84 -29.68 17.72
C PHE A 330 0.03 -28.39 17.60
N TYR A 331 -0.92 -28.29 16.66
CA TYR A 331 -1.65 -27.04 16.37
C TYR A 331 -2.48 -26.54 17.56
N SER A 332 -3.13 -27.43 18.31
CA SER A 332 -3.96 -27.05 19.48
C SER A 332 -3.16 -26.40 20.64
N ARG A 333 -1.83 -26.56 20.65
CA ARG A 333 -0.96 -26.15 21.77
C ARG A 333 -0.52 -24.70 21.69
N TYR A 334 -0.71 -24.04 20.55
CA TYR A 334 -0.26 -22.68 20.35
C TYR A 334 -1.22 -21.88 19.46
N GLY A 335 -0.98 -20.58 19.40
CA GLY A 335 -1.66 -19.67 18.50
C GLY A 335 -0.91 -18.35 18.45
N PHE A 336 -1.48 -17.36 17.76
CA PHE A 336 -0.82 -16.07 17.55
C PHE A 336 -0.31 -15.43 18.86
N GLY A 337 -1.14 -15.45 19.92
CA GLY A 337 -0.79 -14.85 21.21
C GLY A 337 0.33 -15.58 21.96
N SER A 338 0.39 -16.91 21.89
CA SER A 338 1.46 -17.66 22.56
C SER A 338 2.79 -17.51 21.84
N ILE A 339 2.80 -17.49 20.50
CA ILE A 339 3.99 -17.22 19.69
C ILE A 339 4.50 -15.80 19.96
N LEU A 340 3.60 -14.80 20.00
CA LEU A 340 3.98 -13.43 20.36
C LEU A 340 4.61 -13.37 21.76
N LYS A 341 4.01 -14.04 22.75
CA LYS A 341 4.56 -14.13 24.11
C LYS A 341 5.95 -14.76 24.12
N TYR A 342 6.15 -15.85 23.37
CA TYR A 342 7.43 -16.53 23.25
C TYR A 342 8.52 -15.61 22.68
N TYR A 343 8.23 -14.89 21.60
CA TYR A 343 9.21 -13.93 21.05
C TYR A 343 9.53 -12.79 22.01
N LEU A 344 8.55 -12.30 22.77
CA LEU A 344 8.78 -11.26 23.77
C LEU A 344 9.68 -11.72 24.93
N THR A 345 9.68 -13.02 25.26
CA THR A 345 10.60 -13.60 26.26
C THR A 345 11.94 -14.03 25.67
N HIS A 346 12.09 -14.04 24.34
CA HIS A 346 13.31 -14.42 23.63
C HIS A 346 13.75 -13.29 22.67
N PRO A 347 14.27 -12.16 23.22
CA PRO A 347 14.54 -10.95 22.44
C PRO A 347 15.56 -11.16 21.31
N ASP A 348 16.52 -12.07 21.46
CA ASP A 348 17.50 -12.39 20.42
C ASP A 348 16.83 -13.02 19.19
N GLN A 349 15.92 -13.97 19.41
CA GLN A 349 15.15 -14.63 18.33
C GLN A 349 14.17 -13.65 17.68
N LEU A 350 13.48 -12.82 18.48
CA LEU A 350 12.63 -11.75 17.98
C LEU A 350 13.43 -10.76 17.12
N GLY A 351 14.61 -10.35 17.57
CA GLY A 351 15.51 -9.46 16.82
C GLY A 351 15.98 -10.09 15.51
N SER A 352 16.31 -11.38 15.51
CA SER A 352 16.71 -12.13 14.31
C SER A 352 15.58 -12.18 13.28
N ILE A 353 14.39 -12.62 13.67
CA ILE A 353 13.27 -12.75 12.74
C ILE A 353 12.76 -11.39 12.23
N LEU A 354 12.79 -10.34 13.07
CA LEU A 354 12.51 -8.97 12.65
C LEU A 354 13.55 -8.44 11.65
N ASN A 355 14.81 -8.87 11.75
CA ASN A 355 15.83 -8.52 10.76
C ASN A 355 15.67 -9.31 9.45
N VAL A 356 15.18 -10.55 9.51
CA VAL A 356 14.81 -11.31 8.30
C VAL A 356 13.69 -10.58 7.55
N ALA A 357 12.67 -10.14 8.28
CA ALA A 357 11.63 -9.28 7.75
C ALA A 357 12.18 -7.96 7.16
N ALA A 358 12.94 -7.19 7.94
CA ALA A 358 13.50 -5.92 7.47
C ALA A 358 14.34 -6.02 6.16
N LYS A 359 14.93 -7.18 5.84
CA LYS A 359 15.63 -7.40 4.57
C LYS A 359 14.70 -7.39 3.35
N SER A 360 13.49 -7.90 3.52
CA SER A 360 12.47 -7.96 2.48
C SER A 360 11.65 -6.65 2.45
N ALA A 361 11.61 -5.89 3.55
CA ALA A 361 10.74 -4.72 3.74
C ALA A 361 11.13 -3.49 2.91
N PHE A 362 12.27 -3.55 2.23
CA PHE A 362 12.76 -2.53 1.31
C PHE A 362 12.82 -3.03 -0.14
N SER A 363 12.41 -4.26 -0.39
CA SER A 363 12.29 -4.83 -1.74
C SER A 363 10.84 -4.83 -2.19
N ILE A 364 10.57 -4.22 -3.34
CA ILE A 364 9.22 -4.15 -3.92
C ILE A 364 8.92 -5.39 -4.78
N LYS A 365 9.96 -5.98 -5.38
CA LYS A 365 9.89 -7.11 -6.30
C LYS A 365 10.51 -8.34 -5.63
N PRO A 366 9.73 -9.41 -5.38
CA PRO A 366 10.31 -10.68 -4.98
C PRO A 366 11.32 -11.15 -6.03
N ALA A 367 12.57 -11.37 -5.61
CA ALA A 367 13.69 -11.71 -6.50
C ALA A 367 13.44 -13.01 -7.30
N ALA A 368 12.55 -13.87 -6.79
CA ALA A 368 12.20 -15.13 -7.41
C ALA A 368 11.24 -14.99 -8.61
N MET A 369 10.67 -13.81 -8.88
CA MET A 369 9.64 -13.65 -9.92
C MET A 369 10.12 -12.83 -11.13
N GLY A 370 9.87 -13.34 -12.33
CA GLY A 370 10.11 -12.66 -13.60
C GLY A 370 9.01 -11.66 -13.98
N ASN A 371 9.35 -10.73 -14.88
CA ASN A 371 8.44 -9.68 -15.35
C ASN A 371 8.07 -9.74 -16.83
N TYR A 372 8.70 -10.62 -17.59
CA TYR A 372 8.55 -10.69 -19.04
C TYR A 372 7.71 -11.89 -19.46
N GLU A 373 6.98 -11.74 -20.56
CA GLU A 373 6.45 -12.90 -21.28
C GLU A 373 7.61 -13.75 -21.83
N GLU A 374 7.42 -15.06 -21.89
CA GLU A 374 8.38 -15.98 -22.52
C GLU A 374 8.69 -15.59 -23.98
N ALA A 375 7.67 -15.12 -24.71
CA ALA A 375 7.80 -14.64 -26.09
C ALA A 375 8.76 -13.44 -26.24
N ALA A 376 9.13 -12.75 -25.15
CA ALA A 376 10.13 -11.69 -25.18
C ALA A 376 11.58 -12.21 -25.27
N GLY A 377 11.79 -13.53 -25.24
CA GLY A 377 13.11 -14.17 -25.38
C GLY A 377 14.06 -13.84 -24.22
N LYS A 378 13.52 -13.52 -23.04
CA LYS A 378 14.30 -13.26 -21.83
C LYS A 378 14.47 -14.54 -21.02
N GLU A 379 15.53 -14.58 -20.21
CA GLU A 379 15.78 -15.72 -19.32
C GLU A 379 14.66 -15.91 -18.30
N PHE A 380 14.52 -17.13 -17.80
CA PHE A 380 13.58 -17.47 -16.74
C PHE A 380 13.83 -16.60 -15.50
N ARG A 381 12.78 -16.00 -14.93
CA ARG A 381 12.83 -15.03 -13.81
C ARG A 381 13.51 -13.69 -14.14
N ALA A 382 13.73 -13.36 -15.42
CA ALA A 382 14.28 -12.07 -15.79
C ALA A 382 13.37 -10.91 -15.33
N GLN A 383 13.99 -9.91 -14.69
CA GLN A 383 13.29 -8.73 -14.17
C GLN A 383 13.57 -7.49 -15.01
N SER A 384 12.55 -6.64 -15.13
CA SER A 384 12.70 -5.37 -15.86
C SER A 384 13.33 -4.29 -14.98
N HIS A 385 14.30 -3.60 -15.57
CA HIS A 385 14.92 -2.38 -15.01
C HIS A 385 14.37 -1.09 -15.66
N PHE A 386 13.37 -1.19 -16.53
CA PHE A 386 12.70 -0.02 -17.09
C PHE A 386 12.08 0.83 -15.98
N PHE A 387 12.53 2.08 -15.84
CA PHE A 387 12.07 3.02 -14.80
C PHE A 387 12.01 2.38 -13.40
N ALA A 388 13.06 1.66 -12.99
CA ALA A 388 13.17 0.99 -11.69
C ALA A 388 14.18 1.67 -10.75
N THR A 389 14.46 2.97 -10.97
CA THR A 389 15.54 3.67 -10.26
C THR A 389 15.28 3.72 -8.75
N TYR A 390 14.05 4.01 -8.34
CA TYR A 390 13.74 4.17 -6.93
C TYR A 390 13.78 2.84 -6.18
N SER A 391 13.20 1.79 -6.77
CA SER A 391 13.24 0.43 -6.22
C SER A 391 14.68 -0.09 -6.10
N LEU A 392 15.50 0.06 -7.14
CA LEU A 392 16.91 -0.38 -7.12
C LEU A 392 17.77 0.39 -6.11
N VAL A 393 17.57 1.71 -6.00
CA VAL A 393 18.30 2.54 -5.03
C VAL A 393 17.88 2.15 -3.61
N LYS A 394 16.58 1.96 -3.36
CA LYS A 394 16.06 1.55 -2.05
C LYS A 394 16.60 0.17 -1.65
N GLU A 395 16.57 -0.80 -2.56
CA GLU A 395 17.06 -2.15 -2.30
C GLU A 395 18.56 -2.19 -1.97
N LYS A 396 19.36 -1.36 -2.63
CA LYS A 396 20.83 -1.31 -2.45
C LYS A 396 21.27 -0.46 -1.26
N LEU A 397 20.60 0.66 -0.97
CA LEU A 397 21.05 1.64 0.02
C LEU A 397 20.29 1.58 1.34
N ALA A 398 19.08 1.02 1.39
CA ALA A 398 18.33 0.95 2.65
C ALA A 398 19.01 -0.03 3.61
N PRO A 399 19.27 0.37 4.87
CA PRO A 399 19.76 -0.55 5.88
C PRO A 399 18.73 -1.65 6.14
N LYS A 400 19.13 -2.90 5.91
CA LYS A 400 18.28 -4.10 6.00
C LYS A 400 18.15 -4.61 7.44
N THR A 401 17.90 -3.70 8.39
CA THR A 401 17.77 -4.02 9.81
C THR A 401 16.51 -3.42 10.39
N PHE A 402 15.90 -4.13 11.33
CA PHE A 402 14.70 -3.63 12.01
C PHE A 402 15.01 -2.39 12.88
N GLY A 403 16.23 -2.30 13.41
CA GLY A 403 16.70 -1.12 14.13
C GLY A 403 16.64 0.17 13.28
N PHE A 404 16.90 0.07 11.96
CA PHE A 404 16.73 1.21 11.06
C PHE A 404 15.27 1.62 10.91
N ILE A 405 14.33 0.67 10.82
CA ILE A 405 12.89 0.95 10.77
C ILE A 405 12.47 1.74 12.01
N VAL A 406 12.88 1.29 13.21
CA VAL A 406 12.59 1.96 14.48
C VAL A 406 13.21 3.36 14.51
N LEU A 407 14.48 3.49 14.12
CA LEU A 407 15.16 4.79 14.05
C LEU A 407 14.46 5.75 13.08
N TRP A 408 14.08 5.29 11.90
CA TRP A 408 13.33 6.06 10.92
C TRP A 408 11.99 6.54 11.49
N MET A 409 11.24 5.67 12.17
CA MET A 409 9.99 6.05 12.84
C MET A 409 10.21 7.12 13.91
N ILE A 410 11.23 6.97 14.76
CA ILE A 410 11.56 7.95 15.81
C ILE A 410 11.92 9.30 15.20
N VAL A 411 12.76 9.32 14.16
CA VAL A 411 13.19 10.55 13.48
C VAL A 411 12.00 11.28 12.86
N ILE A 412 11.14 10.54 12.14
CA ILE A 412 9.95 11.12 11.51
C ILE A 412 8.98 11.65 12.57
N CYS A 413 8.67 10.88 13.60
CA CYS A 413 7.80 11.33 14.69
C CYS A 413 8.37 12.60 15.33
N SER A 414 9.67 12.60 15.67
CA SER A 414 10.35 13.76 16.25
C SER A 414 10.27 15.02 15.38
N LEU A 415 10.36 14.88 14.05
CA LEU A 415 10.21 15.99 13.10
C LEU A 415 8.82 16.68 13.19
N TYR A 416 7.78 15.90 13.48
CA TYR A 416 6.38 16.35 13.48
C TYR A 416 5.81 16.64 14.88
N THR A 417 6.43 16.13 15.94
CA THR A 417 6.05 16.39 17.34
C THR A 417 5.89 17.87 17.67
N PRO A 418 6.80 18.80 17.29
CA PRO A 418 6.63 20.22 17.62
C PRO A 418 5.40 20.86 16.97
N SER A 419 5.00 20.44 15.76
CA SER A 419 3.74 20.88 15.16
C SER A 419 2.53 20.25 15.83
N PHE A 420 2.63 18.99 16.23
CA PHE A 420 1.55 18.27 16.91
C PHE A 420 1.25 18.84 18.30
N VAL A 421 2.28 19.05 19.13
CA VAL A 421 2.14 19.64 20.47
C VAL A 421 1.57 21.05 20.41
N ARG A 422 2.00 21.87 19.43
CA ARG A 422 1.41 23.19 19.20
C ARG A 422 -0.08 23.10 18.82
N ALA A 423 -0.44 22.16 17.95
CA ALA A 423 -1.82 21.95 17.56
C ALA A 423 -2.71 21.51 18.75
N ILE A 424 -2.23 20.60 19.60
CA ILE A 424 -2.92 20.20 20.84
C ILE A 424 -3.14 21.40 21.76
N LYS A 425 -2.07 22.16 22.06
CA LYS A 425 -2.14 23.33 22.95
C LYS A 425 -3.11 24.39 22.43
N ALA A 426 -3.15 24.59 21.11
CA ALA A 426 -4.06 25.52 20.45
C ALA A 426 -5.48 24.95 20.22
N ARG A 427 -5.75 23.70 20.62
CA ARG A 427 -6.99 22.95 20.27
C ARG A 427 -7.30 22.95 18.77
N ASP A 428 -6.25 22.99 17.94
CA ASP A 428 -6.33 22.85 16.48
C ASP A 428 -6.37 21.36 16.11
N TYR A 429 -7.57 20.79 16.19
CA TYR A 429 -7.81 19.38 15.88
C TYR A 429 -7.47 19.02 14.43
N ARG A 430 -7.50 19.98 13.50
CA ARG A 430 -7.03 19.76 12.12
C ARG A 430 -5.52 19.63 12.13
N GLY A 431 -4.82 20.60 12.72
CA GLY A 431 -3.36 20.59 12.90
C GLY A 431 -2.81 19.25 13.39
N MET A 432 -3.52 18.60 14.32
CA MET A 432 -3.16 17.31 14.89
C MET A 432 -3.17 16.16 13.88
N GLN A 433 -4.09 16.18 12.92
CA GLN A 433 -4.34 15.06 11.99
C GLN A 433 -3.14 14.67 11.16
N ARG A 434 -2.24 15.60 10.90
CA ARG A 434 -1.01 15.32 10.18
C ARG A 434 -0.16 14.27 10.88
N MET A 435 -0.03 14.36 12.20
CA MET A 435 0.73 13.39 13.00
C MET A 435 -0.05 12.08 13.12
N VAL A 436 -1.37 12.17 13.34
CA VAL A 436 -2.25 10.99 13.43
C VAL A 436 -2.19 10.16 12.15
N LEU A 437 -2.23 10.79 10.98
CA LEU A 437 -2.05 10.11 9.69
C LEU A 437 -0.70 9.39 9.61
N ILE A 438 0.39 10.04 10.03
CA ILE A 438 1.72 9.41 10.01
C ILE A 438 1.74 8.18 10.90
N LEU A 439 1.20 8.28 12.12
CA LEU A 439 1.09 7.16 13.05
C LEU A 439 0.19 6.04 12.49
N ALA A 440 -0.91 6.39 11.82
CA ALA A 440 -1.79 5.41 11.17
C ALA A 440 -1.05 4.63 10.09
N VAL A 441 -0.37 5.33 9.18
CA VAL A 441 0.36 4.72 8.07
C VAL A 441 1.54 3.89 8.55
N MET A 442 2.27 4.37 9.57
CA MET A 442 3.32 3.57 10.23
C MET A 442 2.74 2.32 10.89
N GLY A 443 1.63 2.45 11.64
CA GLY A 443 0.95 1.33 12.28
C GLY A 443 0.47 0.29 11.28
N MET A 444 -0.11 0.73 10.16
CA MET A 444 -0.49 -0.15 9.04
C MET A 444 0.72 -0.91 8.50
N GLY A 445 1.82 -0.21 8.22
CA GLY A 445 3.03 -0.84 7.71
C GLY A 445 3.61 -1.87 8.69
N LEU A 446 3.72 -1.52 9.97
CA LEU A 446 4.17 -2.44 11.02
C LEU A 446 3.23 -3.63 11.20
N SER A 447 1.91 -3.44 11.04
CA SER A 447 0.97 -4.54 11.14
C SER A 447 1.21 -5.61 10.07
N GLY A 448 1.62 -5.21 8.85
CA GLY A 448 2.02 -6.15 7.80
C GLY A 448 3.20 -7.03 8.22
N ILE A 449 4.25 -6.42 8.79
CA ILE A 449 5.44 -7.13 9.31
C ILE A 449 5.07 -8.06 10.47
N LEU A 450 4.26 -7.60 11.43
CA LEU A 450 3.92 -8.39 12.60
C LEU A 450 3.03 -9.58 12.25
N VAL A 451 2.04 -9.37 11.37
CA VAL A 451 1.15 -10.45 10.90
C VAL A 451 1.94 -11.50 10.12
N SER A 452 2.91 -11.11 9.29
CA SER A 452 3.69 -12.09 8.54
C SER A 452 4.61 -12.91 9.42
N ILE A 453 5.36 -12.28 10.32
CA ILE A 453 6.33 -12.96 11.19
C ILE A 453 5.63 -13.90 12.17
N ILE A 454 4.63 -13.38 12.89
CA ILE A 454 3.96 -14.13 13.96
C ILE A 454 2.98 -15.13 13.34
N GLY A 455 2.39 -14.78 12.20
CA GLY A 455 1.39 -15.59 11.52
C GLY A 455 1.96 -16.66 10.61
N ALA A 456 3.13 -16.48 9.99
CA ALA A 456 3.66 -17.42 8.99
C ALA A 456 5.18 -17.64 9.07
N GLY A 457 5.86 -17.09 10.08
CA GLY A 457 7.31 -17.21 10.20
C GLY A 457 8.04 -16.51 9.05
N ASP A 458 9.02 -17.19 8.45
CA ASP A 458 9.76 -16.66 7.31
C ASP A 458 9.27 -17.10 5.92
N ALA A 459 8.17 -17.85 5.87
CA ALA A 459 7.49 -18.17 4.62
C ALA A 459 6.81 -16.91 4.05
N ASP A 460 6.97 -16.67 2.75
CA ASP A 460 6.30 -15.60 1.99
C ASP A 460 6.45 -14.14 2.52
N ILE A 461 7.48 -13.86 3.34
CA ILE A 461 7.75 -12.53 3.92
C ILE A 461 7.68 -11.40 2.86
N SER A 462 8.30 -11.59 1.70
CA SER A 462 8.49 -10.50 0.73
C SER A 462 7.17 -9.91 0.19
N LYS A 463 6.05 -10.65 0.24
CA LYS A 463 4.74 -10.13 -0.17
C LYS A 463 4.02 -9.39 0.93
N HIS A 464 4.16 -9.87 2.16
CA HIS A 464 3.47 -9.27 3.32
C HIS A 464 4.05 -7.91 3.70
N GLU A 465 5.27 -7.65 3.28
CA GLU A 465 5.96 -6.39 3.54
C GLU A 465 5.75 -5.33 2.47
N PHE A 466 5.00 -5.63 1.41
CA PHE A 466 4.58 -4.62 0.44
C PHE A 466 3.88 -3.44 1.13
N LEU A 467 3.01 -3.74 2.11
CA LEU A 467 2.30 -2.73 2.89
C LEU A 467 3.27 -1.82 3.67
N PHE A 468 4.29 -2.40 4.31
CA PHE A 468 5.32 -1.62 4.99
C PHE A 468 6.13 -0.77 4.00
N THR A 469 6.56 -1.39 2.91
CA THR A 469 7.37 -0.75 1.87
C THR A 469 6.66 0.50 1.35
N GLN A 470 5.36 0.41 1.10
CA GLN A 470 4.55 1.53 0.67
C GLN A 470 4.32 2.57 1.77
N SER A 471 4.07 2.14 3.02
CA SER A 471 4.00 3.04 4.19
C SER A 471 5.27 3.89 4.32
N PHE A 472 6.43 3.24 4.21
CA PHE A 472 7.72 3.88 4.27
C PHE A 472 7.86 4.94 3.19
N ASP A 473 7.51 4.60 1.95
CA ASP A 473 7.62 5.51 0.80
C ASP A 473 6.68 6.72 0.95
N LEU A 474 5.41 6.52 1.33
CA LEU A 474 4.43 7.60 1.50
C LEU A 474 4.83 8.59 2.61
N VAL A 475 5.25 8.07 3.76
CA VAL A 475 5.68 8.89 4.90
C VAL A 475 6.99 9.61 4.59
N THR A 476 7.95 8.92 3.97
CA THR A 476 9.23 9.51 3.55
C THR A 476 9.01 10.59 2.49
N PHE A 477 8.13 10.34 1.52
CA PHE A 477 7.74 11.32 0.50
C PHE A 477 7.10 12.57 1.12
N LEU A 478 6.20 12.40 2.10
CA LEU A 478 5.61 13.53 2.84
C LEU A 478 6.67 14.32 3.61
N ALA A 479 7.62 13.64 4.27
CA ALA A 479 8.72 14.28 4.99
C ALA A 479 9.64 15.06 4.05
N ALA A 480 10.10 14.46 2.95
CA ALA A 480 10.92 15.11 1.93
C ALA A 480 10.22 16.34 1.33
N SER A 481 8.94 16.21 0.96
CA SER A 481 8.12 17.32 0.46
C SER A 481 8.01 18.47 1.46
N SER A 482 7.98 18.14 2.75
CA SER A 482 7.91 19.14 3.83
C SER A 482 9.23 19.88 4.03
N VAL A 483 10.35 19.21 3.85
CA VAL A 483 11.69 19.82 3.84
C VAL A 483 11.82 20.76 2.64
N ILE A 484 11.39 20.34 1.45
CA ILE A 484 11.38 21.18 0.23
C ILE A 484 10.56 22.46 0.46
N LYS A 485 9.38 22.32 1.08
CA LYS A 485 8.53 23.47 1.43
C LYS A 485 9.23 24.42 2.40
N ARG A 486 9.89 23.91 3.45
CA ARG A 486 10.55 24.73 4.49
C ARG A 486 11.85 25.40 4.01
N ARG A 487 12.74 24.68 3.32
CA ARG A 487 14.07 25.18 2.91
C ARG A 487 13.99 26.40 1.98
N TRP A 488 13.00 26.44 1.09
CA TRP A 488 12.82 27.57 0.16
C TRP A 488 11.89 28.68 0.66
N SER A 489 11.11 28.44 1.72
CA SER A 489 10.25 29.47 2.32
C SER A 489 11.01 30.47 3.21
N ARG A 490 12.29 30.21 3.54
CA ARG A 490 13.14 31.15 4.31
C ARG A 490 13.58 32.38 3.50
N ARG A 491 13.20 32.52 2.23
CA ARG A 491 13.38 33.76 1.46
C ARG A 491 12.02 34.44 1.26
N ARG A 492 11.79 35.51 2.05
CA ARG A 492 10.73 36.52 1.98
C ARG A 492 9.37 36.17 2.62
N GLU A 493 9.23 36.59 3.88
CA GLU A 493 8.05 37.36 4.29
C GLU A 493 8.58 38.68 4.88
N PRO A 494 8.28 39.85 4.28
CA PRO A 494 8.48 41.14 4.96
C PRO A 494 7.58 41.17 6.18
N ALA A 495 8.10 41.67 7.31
CA ALA A 495 7.35 41.83 8.54
C ALA A 495 6.05 42.61 8.26
N VAL A 496 4.92 42.07 8.71
CA VAL A 496 3.64 42.79 8.73
C VAL A 496 3.82 44.02 9.63
N PRO A 497 3.49 45.24 9.19
CA PRO A 497 3.56 46.42 10.06
C PRO A 497 2.57 46.24 11.20
N LYS A 498 3.01 46.48 12.44
CA LYS A 498 2.13 46.55 13.61
C LYS A 498 1.02 47.57 13.31
N GLN A 499 -0.24 47.14 13.44
CA GLN A 499 -1.38 48.03 13.48
C GLN A 499 -1.19 49.01 14.65
N ASN A 500 -1.04 50.29 14.35
CA ASN A 500 -1.07 51.35 15.35
C ASN A 500 -2.48 51.39 15.95
N ASN A 501 -2.57 51.13 17.26
CA ASN A 501 -3.77 51.43 18.04
C ASN A 501 -3.98 52.95 18.04
N PHE A 502 -5.08 53.42 17.47
CA PHE A 502 -5.59 54.75 17.75
C PHE A 502 -6.50 54.69 18.99
N PRO A 503 -6.37 55.59 19.98
CA PRO A 503 -7.26 55.64 21.13
C PRO A 503 -8.66 56.10 20.73
N ALA A 504 -9.66 55.52 21.39
CA ALA A 504 -11.07 55.86 21.22
C ALA A 504 -11.43 57.14 22.00
N GLU A 505 -11.17 58.31 21.43
CA GLU A 505 -11.77 59.57 21.89
C GLU A 505 -11.96 60.52 20.69
N ALA A 506 -13.21 60.60 20.20
CA ALA A 506 -13.83 61.78 19.54
C ALA A 506 -15.06 61.35 18.71
N GLN A 507 -16.13 60.95 19.38
CA GLN A 507 -17.49 61.12 18.82
C GLN A 507 -18.33 61.83 19.87
N LYS A 508 -18.19 63.16 19.92
CA LYS A 508 -19.12 64.10 20.54
C LYS A 508 -19.33 65.28 19.59
N GLY A 509 -20.58 65.51 19.19
CA GLY A 509 -21.08 66.70 18.48
C GLY A 509 -20.65 66.77 17.01
N VAL A 510 -21.48 67.13 16.03
CA VAL A 510 -22.62 68.05 16.05
C VAL A 510 -23.51 67.71 14.84
N SER A 511 -24.80 67.52 15.08
CA SER A 511 -25.84 67.83 14.09
C SER A 511 -26.67 68.98 14.64
N ILE A 512 -26.44 70.18 14.08
CA ILE A 512 -27.38 71.16 13.54
C ILE A 512 -26.53 72.08 12.67
#